data_AF-A0ABD5TU94-F1
#
_entry.id   AF-A0ABD5TU94-F1
#
_cell.length_a   1.000
_cell.length_b   1.000
_cell.length_c   1.000
_cell.angle_alpha   90.00
_cell.angle_beta   90.00
_cell.angle_gamma   90.00
#
_symmetry.space_group_name_H-M   'P 1'
#
loop_
_entity.id
_entity.type
_entity.pdbx_description
1 polymer ?
#
loop_
_entity_poly.entity_id
_entity_poly.type
_entity_poly.pdbx_seq_one_letter_code
_entity_poly.pdbx_strand_id
1 'polypeptide(L)'
;MAFITSLGTIYLRGYLVPGTPTLTKRYFPERVLRWFDKDITTAAMTDETVEIDPEQILLNAGAVEPCREGIDLCLTTDFQEAWRERLHTARAHDLGEDHLMGALGVSTTDDQITVEQHGESFVAHTDDAVIGQWGSQAAAVADVTAATELSERFSDWQNLAPAEIARVLMSLRIFIEQCPDCDGPVQVEEEVVESCCRSHDVVVSACQDCDARLFEIEGMISS
;
A
#
# COMPACT_ATOMS: atom_id res chain seq x y z
N MET A 1 -48.08 -17.91 23.86
CA MET A 1 -47.77 -16.47 23.93
C MET A 1 -46.34 -16.34 24.46
N ALA A 2 -45.49 -15.66 23.70
CA ALA A 2 -44.06 -15.37 23.91
C ALA A 2 -43.05 -16.45 23.49
N PHE A 3 -42.05 -15.99 22.72
CA PHE A 3 -40.80 -16.62 22.27
C PHE A 3 -40.78 -17.47 20.98
N ILE A 4 -41.22 -16.89 19.86
CA ILE A 4 -40.72 -17.24 18.50
C ILE A 4 -40.41 -15.97 17.70
N THR A 5 -39.70 -15.01 18.30
CA THR A 5 -39.35 -13.74 17.63
C THR A 5 -37.89 -13.38 17.88
N SER A 6 -36.97 -14.25 17.47
CA SER A 6 -35.53 -13.92 17.51
C SER A 6 -34.74 -14.61 16.39
N LEU A 7 -35.31 -14.71 15.19
CA LEU A 7 -34.60 -15.14 13.97
C LEU A 7 -34.88 -14.22 12.77
N GLY A 8 -35.57 -13.09 12.98
CA GLY A 8 -35.99 -12.16 11.91
C GLY A 8 -35.16 -10.88 11.79
N THR A 9 -34.17 -10.66 12.65
CA THR A 9 -33.42 -9.39 12.71
C THR A 9 -32.05 -9.41 12.04
N ILE A 10 -31.60 -10.56 11.52
CA ILE A 10 -30.38 -10.65 10.68
C ILE A 10 -30.74 -10.65 9.17
N TYR A 11 -32.00 -10.37 8.82
CA TYR A 11 -32.46 -10.36 7.42
C TYR A 11 -32.62 -8.95 6.82
N LEU A 12 -32.19 -7.90 7.54
CA LEU A 12 -32.27 -6.51 7.10
C LEU A 12 -30.91 -5.78 7.13
N ARG A 13 -29.80 -6.51 6.96
CA ARG A 13 -28.53 -5.94 6.48
C ARG A 13 -28.41 -6.29 5.00
N GLY A 14 -28.87 -5.38 4.16
CA GLY A 14 -29.06 -5.58 2.73
C GLY A 14 -27.76 -5.89 1.99
N TYR A 15 -27.47 -7.18 1.81
CA TYR A 15 -26.58 -7.66 0.75
C TYR A 15 -27.12 -8.99 0.22
N LEU A 16 -28.02 -8.90 -0.77
CA LEU A 16 -28.33 -9.98 -1.70
C LEU A 16 -28.77 -9.33 -3.01
N VAL A 17 -27.81 -9.10 -3.91
CA VAL A 17 -28.09 -8.88 -5.33
C VAL A 17 -27.82 -10.23 -6.03
N PRO A 18 -28.85 -11.02 -6.36
CA PRO A 18 -28.65 -12.27 -7.09
C PRO A 18 -28.65 -11.97 -8.60
N GLY A 19 -27.52 -12.24 -9.27
CA GLY A 19 -27.49 -12.21 -10.74
C GLY A 19 -26.24 -11.69 -11.44
N THR A 20 -25.03 -12.12 -11.02
CA THR A 20 -23.78 -12.27 -11.83
C THR A 20 -23.11 -11.04 -12.50
N PRO A 21 -21.79 -11.08 -12.84
CA PRO A 21 -20.88 -12.24 -12.81
C PRO A 21 -19.53 -11.99 -12.09
N THR A 22 -18.91 -13.08 -11.60
CA THR A 22 -17.44 -13.27 -11.58
C THR A 22 -16.56 -12.07 -11.22
N LEU A 23 -16.76 -11.43 -10.06
CA LEU A 23 -15.76 -10.54 -9.44
C LEU A 23 -14.66 -11.35 -8.70
N THR A 24 -14.31 -12.52 -9.25
CA THR A 24 -13.28 -13.42 -8.69
C THR A 24 -12.11 -13.61 -9.65
N LYS A 25 -11.90 -12.67 -10.57
CA LYS A 25 -10.56 -12.43 -11.11
C LYS A 25 -10.12 -11.06 -10.64
N ARG A 26 -9.01 -11.04 -9.93
CA ARG A 26 -8.27 -9.85 -9.53
C ARG A 26 -8.07 -8.97 -10.76
N TYR A 27 -8.88 -7.93 -10.85
CA TYR A 27 -8.73 -6.89 -11.83
C TYR A 27 -8.15 -5.71 -11.07
N PHE A 28 -6.93 -5.36 -11.42
CA PHE A 28 -6.40 -4.07 -11.06
C PHE A 28 -7.17 -3.03 -11.89
N PRO A 29 -8.00 -2.16 -11.29
CA PRO A 29 -8.81 -1.24 -12.08
C PRO A 29 -7.90 -0.39 -12.97
N GLU A 30 -8.24 -0.15 -14.24
CA GLU A 30 -7.49 0.77 -15.14
C GLU A 30 -7.32 2.18 -14.56
N ARG A 31 -8.06 2.50 -13.48
CA ARG A 31 -7.95 3.72 -12.69
C ARG A 31 -6.69 3.74 -11.83
N VAL A 32 -6.30 2.60 -11.27
CA VAL A 32 -5.16 2.49 -10.38
C VAL A 32 -3.85 2.46 -11.16
N LEU A 33 -3.86 1.88 -12.38
CA LEU A 33 -2.77 2.07 -13.35
C LEU A 33 -2.63 3.53 -13.78
N ARG A 34 -3.73 4.26 -13.98
CA ARG A 34 -3.69 5.71 -14.25
C ARG A 34 -3.18 6.57 -13.08
N TRP A 35 -3.10 6.03 -11.87
CA TRP A 35 -2.48 6.70 -10.72
C TRP A 35 -0.96 6.51 -10.68
N PHE A 36 -0.40 5.54 -11.41
CA PHE A 36 1.04 5.55 -11.70
C PHE A 36 1.38 6.69 -12.65
N ASP A 37 0.58 6.88 -13.70
CA ASP A 37 0.73 7.95 -14.71
C ASP A 37 0.43 9.36 -14.18
N LYS A 38 -0.31 9.48 -13.09
CA LYS A 38 -0.67 10.75 -12.46
C LYS A 38 -0.24 10.70 -11.02
N ASP A 39 0.76 11.51 -10.67
CA ASP A 39 1.22 11.79 -9.32
C ASP A 39 0.22 11.31 -8.25
N ILE A 40 0.40 10.10 -7.70
CA ILE A 40 -0.21 9.67 -6.43
C ILE A 40 0.08 10.76 -5.38
N THR A 41 -0.81 11.74 -5.32
CA THR A 41 -0.64 12.95 -4.53
C THR A 41 -1.98 13.31 -3.91
N THR A 42 -2.35 12.58 -2.87
CA THR A 42 -3.38 13.00 -1.89
C THR A 42 -3.33 11.96 -0.76
N ALA A 43 -2.61 12.23 0.33
CA ALA A 43 -3.17 12.99 1.45
C ALA A 43 -2.20 13.96 2.18
N ALA A 44 -1.07 14.33 1.59
CA ALA A 44 -0.26 15.43 2.11
C ALA A 44 0.59 16.05 0.99
N MET A 45 0.10 17.14 0.40
CA MET A 45 0.83 17.92 -0.58
C MET A 45 1.04 19.34 -0.08
N THR A 46 2.21 19.59 0.48
CA THR A 46 2.91 20.85 0.26
C THR A 46 4.38 20.52 0.06
N ASP A 47 4.84 20.82 -1.15
CA ASP A 47 6.23 21.00 -1.59
C ASP A 47 6.95 19.85 -2.33
N GLU A 48 7.59 20.27 -3.42
CA GLU A 48 8.41 19.57 -4.43
C GLU A 48 7.83 18.30 -5.08
N THR A 49 7.55 18.39 -6.39
CA THR A 49 7.23 17.25 -7.25
C THR A 49 8.36 16.23 -7.16
N VAL A 50 8.09 15.08 -6.55
CA VAL A 50 9.00 13.94 -6.56
C VAL A 50 9.21 13.51 -8.02
N GLU A 51 10.30 13.97 -8.65
CA GLU A 51 10.59 13.81 -10.10
C GLU A 51 11.14 12.41 -10.43
N ILE A 52 10.52 11.35 -9.92
CA ILE A 52 10.86 9.97 -10.29
C ILE A 52 9.69 9.27 -10.96
N ASP A 53 10.02 8.29 -11.77
CA ASP A 53 9.09 7.31 -12.33
C ASP A 53 9.24 5.99 -11.55
N PRO A 54 8.35 5.70 -10.57
CA PRO A 54 8.42 4.48 -9.79
C PRO A 54 8.30 3.21 -10.62
N GLU A 55 7.50 3.24 -11.69
CA GLU A 55 7.34 2.10 -12.59
C GLU A 55 8.68 1.78 -13.26
N GLN A 56 9.35 2.79 -13.82
CA GLN A 56 10.63 2.60 -14.49
C GLN A 56 11.72 2.12 -13.51
N ILE A 57 11.71 2.58 -12.26
CA ILE A 57 12.62 2.09 -11.21
C ILE A 57 12.33 0.61 -10.90
N LEU A 58 11.07 0.23 -10.69
CA LEU A 58 10.69 -1.15 -10.40
C LEU A 58 11.01 -2.11 -11.57
N LEU A 59 10.84 -1.65 -12.82
CA LEU A 59 11.26 -2.37 -14.02
C LEU A 59 12.79 -2.56 -14.06
N ASN A 60 13.55 -1.49 -13.81
CA ASN A 60 15.01 -1.53 -13.81
C ASN A 60 15.58 -2.42 -12.69
N ALA A 61 14.90 -2.48 -11.54
CA ALA A 61 15.22 -3.37 -10.43
C ALA A 61 14.84 -4.85 -10.71
N GLY A 62 14.14 -5.14 -11.81
CA GLY A 62 13.58 -6.45 -12.08
C GLY A 62 12.56 -6.90 -11.03
N ALA A 63 11.92 -5.95 -10.35
CA ALA A 63 10.87 -6.21 -9.37
C ALA A 63 9.53 -6.51 -10.07
N VAL A 64 9.27 -5.82 -11.18
CA VAL A 64 8.08 -6.00 -12.02
C VAL A 64 8.47 -6.26 -13.48
N GLU A 65 7.55 -6.87 -14.23
CA GLU A 65 7.66 -7.08 -15.66
C GLU A 65 6.30 -6.87 -16.36
N PRO A 66 6.28 -6.47 -17.64
CA PRO A 66 5.06 -6.41 -18.42
C PRO A 66 4.39 -7.80 -18.50
N CYS A 67 3.11 -7.84 -18.19
CA CYS A 67 2.28 -9.02 -18.32
C CYS A 67 1.02 -8.68 -19.14
N ARG A 68 0.22 -9.72 -19.45
CA ARG A 68 -1.02 -9.60 -20.24
C ARG A 68 -0.84 -8.76 -21.51
N GLU A 69 -0.09 -9.26 -22.48
CA GLU A 69 0.16 -8.56 -23.75
C GLU A 69 0.81 -7.17 -23.60
N GLY A 70 1.41 -6.86 -22.44
CA GLY A 70 2.16 -5.62 -22.19
C GLY A 70 1.29 -4.44 -21.75
N ILE A 71 0.05 -4.67 -21.31
CA ILE A 71 -0.82 -3.61 -20.78
C ILE A 71 -0.77 -3.49 -19.26
N ASP A 72 -0.36 -4.54 -18.55
CA ASP A 72 -0.31 -4.59 -17.09
C ASP A 72 1.14 -4.87 -16.65
N LEU A 73 1.45 -4.54 -15.39
CA LEU A 73 2.67 -4.98 -14.71
C LEU A 73 2.35 -6.07 -13.71
N CYS A 74 3.26 -7.02 -13.56
CA CYS A 74 3.21 -8.09 -12.59
C CYS A 74 4.55 -8.18 -11.87
N LEU A 75 4.58 -8.66 -10.61
CA LEU A 75 5.85 -8.99 -9.97
C LEU A 75 6.57 -10.07 -10.77
N THR A 76 7.90 -9.92 -10.91
CA THR A 76 8.71 -11.02 -11.42
C THR A 76 8.68 -12.18 -10.42
N THR A 77 8.83 -13.41 -10.89
CA THR A 77 8.80 -14.60 -10.01
C THR A 77 9.94 -14.52 -8.97
N ASP A 78 11.16 -14.23 -9.43
CA ASP A 78 12.35 -14.04 -8.58
C ASP A 78 12.17 -12.87 -7.60
N PHE A 79 11.48 -11.82 -8.05
CA PHE A 79 10.86 -10.74 -7.27
C PHE A 79 10.14 -11.26 -6.03
N GLN A 80 9.01 -11.86 -6.34
CA GLN A 80 7.98 -12.25 -5.41
C GLN A 80 8.47 -13.29 -4.41
N GLU A 81 9.28 -14.25 -4.84
CA GLU A 81 9.80 -15.29 -3.97
C GLU A 81 10.78 -14.73 -2.92
N ALA A 82 11.74 -13.90 -3.35
CA ALA A 82 12.70 -13.30 -2.46
C ALA A 82 12.05 -12.34 -1.46
N TRP A 83 11.13 -11.49 -1.93
CA TRP A 83 10.41 -10.56 -1.06
C TRP A 83 9.51 -11.29 -0.05
N ARG A 84 8.82 -12.37 -0.47
CA ARG A 84 7.99 -13.19 0.44
C ARG A 84 8.82 -13.84 1.53
N GLU A 85 10.01 -14.34 1.22
CA GLU A 85 10.90 -14.91 2.23
C GLU A 85 11.33 -13.87 3.28
N ARG A 86 11.64 -12.64 2.84
CA ARG A 86 11.95 -11.54 3.77
C ARG A 86 10.75 -11.14 4.60
N LEU A 87 9.56 -11.07 4.02
CA LEU A 87 8.31 -10.81 4.74
C LEU A 87 8.11 -11.84 5.86
N HIS A 88 8.23 -13.14 5.56
CA HIS A 88 8.10 -14.20 6.58
C HIS A 88 9.14 -14.06 7.70
N THR A 89 10.38 -13.69 7.37
CA THR A 89 11.44 -13.48 8.36
C THR A 89 11.20 -12.23 9.22
N ALA A 90 10.72 -11.15 8.62
CA ALA A 90 10.46 -9.88 9.28
C ALA A 90 9.30 -10.00 10.28
N ARG A 91 8.21 -10.71 9.95
CA ARG A 91 7.07 -10.95 10.87
C ARG A 91 7.45 -11.57 12.21
N ALA A 92 8.55 -12.31 12.27
CA ALA A 92 9.02 -12.90 13.51
C ALA A 92 9.57 -11.85 14.50
N HIS A 93 9.69 -10.59 14.07
CA HIS A 93 10.27 -9.48 14.82
C HIS A 93 9.37 -8.25 14.75
N ASP A 94 9.26 -7.51 15.86
CA ASP A 94 8.58 -6.21 15.85
C ASP A 94 9.43 -5.20 15.06
N LEU A 95 8.85 -4.58 14.05
CA LEU A 95 9.43 -3.42 13.38
C LEU A 95 9.05 -2.16 14.15
N GLY A 96 10.01 -1.24 14.24
CA GLY A 96 9.86 0.08 14.84
C GLY A 96 10.39 1.19 13.93
N GLU A 97 10.33 2.43 14.42
CA GLU A 97 10.68 3.66 13.70
C GLU A 97 12.06 3.58 13.01
N ASP A 98 13.09 3.06 13.69
CA ASP A 98 14.45 2.89 13.14
C ASP A 98 14.49 2.06 11.85
N HIS A 99 13.62 1.06 11.70
CA HIS A 99 13.59 0.21 10.52
C HIS A 99 13.00 0.95 9.32
N LEU A 100 11.99 1.78 9.55
CA LEU A 100 11.41 2.65 8.52
C LEU A 100 12.39 3.75 8.13
N MET A 101 13.09 4.36 9.09
CA MET A 101 14.18 5.31 8.77
C MET A 101 15.25 4.65 7.88
N GLY A 102 15.69 3.44 8.25
CA GLY A 102 16.63 2.68 7.44
C GLY A 102 16.10 2.34 6.05
N ALA A 103 14.82 1.99 5.92
CA ALA A 103 14.17 1.73 4.64
C ALA A 103 14.14 2.96 3.73
N LEU A 104 14.02 4.16 4.31
CA LEU A 104 14.07 5.45 3.61
C LEU A 104 15.50 5.94 3.32
N GLY A 105 16.54 5.16 3.65
CA GLY A 105 17.93 5.58 3.50
C GLY A 105 18.37 6.66 4.48
N VAL A 106 17.62 6.87 5.57
CA VAL A 106 17.88 7.92 6.57
C VAL A 106 18.63 7.34 7.77
N SER A 107 19.65 8.05 8.23
CA SER A 107 20.35 7.70 9.49
C SER A 107 19.49 8.05 10.70
N THR A 108 19.48 7.23 11.74
CA THR A 108 18.76 7.51 13.01
C THR A 108 19.26 8.75 13.76
N THR A 109 20.36 9.34 13.31
CA THR A 109 20.93 10.59 13.83
C THR A 109 20.57 11.83 13.01
N ASP A 110 19.88 11.65 11.89
CA ASP A 110 19.38 12.77 11.09
C ASP A 110 18.15 13.36 11.79
N ASP A 111 18.22 14.65 12.13
CA ASP A 111 17.17 15.38 12.85
C ASP A 111 16.15 16.03 11.90
N GLN A 112 16.35 15.95 10.59
CA GLN A 112 15.44 16.55 9.60
C GLN A 112 14.23 15.68 9.29
N ILE A 113 14.33 14.37 9.53
CA ILE A 113 13.27 13.41 9.22
C ILE A 113 12.93 12.64 10.49
N THR A 114 11.67 12.74 10.90
CA THR A 114 11.13 12.00 12.03
C THR A 114 10.13 10.97 11.54
N VAL A 115 10.17 9.77 12.13
CA VAL A 115 9.13 8.74 11.96
C VAL A 115 8.40 8.62 13.28
N GLU A 116 7.08 8.82 13.27
CA GLU A 116 6.23 8.67 14.45
C GLU A 116 5.30 7.46 14.29
N GLN A 117 5.20 6.66 15.34
CA GLN A 117 4.19 5.61 15.44
C GLN A 117 2.92 6.09 16.16
N HIS A 118 1.77 5.94 15.51
CA HIS A 118 0.43 6.21 16.05
C HIS A 118 -0.40 4.92 16.03
N GLY A 119 -0.39 4.18 17.14
CA GLY A 119 -1.01 2.86 17.20
C GLY A 119 -0.33 1.88 16.24
N GLU A 120 -1.06 1.39 15.24
CA GLU A 120 -0.53 0.49 14.20
C GLU A 120 -0.09 1.24 12.93
N SER A 121 -0.20 2.56 12.92
CA SER A 121 0.18 3.40 11.78
C SER A 121 1.50 4.13 12.01
N PHE A 122 2.19 4.46 10.93
CA PHE A 122 3.44 5.21 10.96
C PHE A 122 3.36 6.39 9.99
N VAL A 123 3.99 7.51 10.37
CA VAL A 123 4.13 8.69 9.51
C VAL A 123 5.57 9.15 9.56
N ALA A 124 6.21 9.24 8.39
CA ALA A 124 7.50 9.90 8.22
C ALA A 124 7.29 11.33 7.73
N HIS A 125 7.92 12.31 8.35
CA HIS A 125 7.79 13.72 7.98
C HIS A 125 9.07 14.51 8.24
N THR A 126 9.20 15.64 7.54
CA THR A 126 10.06 16.77 7.92
C THR A 126 9.24 17.81 8.69
N ASP A 127 9.88 18.91 9.11
CA ASP A 127 9.18 20.07 9.68
C ASP A 127 8.11 20.65 8.73
N ASP A 128 8.30 20.49 7.41
CA ASP A 128 7.51 21.17 6.38
C ASP A 128 6.58 20.22 5.60
N ALA A 129 6.86 18.91 5.56
CA ALA A 129 6.17 17.97 4.68
C ALA A 129 6.10 16.53 5.20
N VAL A 130 5.05 15.80 4.83
CA VAL A 130 4.96 14.35 5.05
C VAL A 130 5.66 13.61 3.90
N ILE A 131 6.57 12.72 4.26
CA ILE A 131 7.39 11.93 3.34
C ILE A 131 6.69 10.61 3.01
N GLY A 132 6.11 9.95 4.01
CA GLY A 132 5.51 8.62 3.86
C GLY A 132 4.50 8.31 4.96
N GLN A 133 3.50 7.50 4.62
CA GLN A 133 2.47 7.03 5.54
C GLN A 133 2.23 5.53 5.37
N TRP A 134 2.10 4.84 6.49
CA TRP A 134 1.81 3.41 6.57
C TRP A 134 0.60 3.23 7.48
N GLY A 135 -0.54 2.86 6.89
CA GLY A 135 -1.80 2.68 7.61
C GLY A 135 -1.87 1.44 8.50
N SER A 136 -0.83 0.59 8.47
CA SER A 136 -0.74 -0.62 9.29
C SER A 136 0.71 -1.09 9.44
N GLN A 137 0.95 -1.95 10.44
CA GLN A 137 2.21 -2.69 10.59
C GLN A 137 2.51 -3.52 9.32
N ALA A 138 1.50 -4.11 8.69
CA ALA A 138 1.66 -4.90 7.48
C ALA A 138 2.23 -4.05 6.31
N ALA A 139 1.79 -2.80 6.18
CA ALA A 139 2.33 -1.87 5.20
C ALA A 139 3.79 -1.49 5.52
N ALA A 140 4.12 -1.25 6.79
CA ALA A 140 5.48 -0.94 7.22
C ALA A 140 6.44 -2.13 6.95
N VAL A 141 6.02 -3.35 7.29
CA VAL A 141 6.79 -4.59 7.02
C VAL A 141 7.02 -4.79 5.53
N ALA A 142 5.99 -4.55 4.71
CA ALA A 142 6.12 -4.61 3.25
C ALA A 142 7.22 -3.67 2.74
N ASP A 143 7.19 -2.41 3.16
CA ASP A 143 8.11 -1.39 2.64
C ASP A 143 9.55 -1.58 3.16
N VAL A 144 9.74 -1.96 4.43
CA VAL A 144 11.07 -2.24 4.99
C VAL A 144 11.75 -3.40 4.27
N THR A 145 11.01 -4.49 4.05
CA THR A 145 11.55 -5.68 3.37
C THR A 145 11.76 -5.44 1.88
N ALA A 146 10.88 -4.67 1.23
CA ALA A 146 11.03 -4.26 -0.15
C ALA A 146 12.23 -3.35 -0.36
N ALA A 147 12.47 -2.37 0.53
CA ALA A 147 13.64 -1.50 0.45
C ALA A 147 14.94 -2.31 0.47
N THR A 148 14.99 -3.37 1.28
CA THR A 148 16.16 -4.25 1.33
C THR A 148 16.35 -4.99 0.00
N GLU A 149 15.30 -5.59 -0.57
CA GLU A 149 15.36 -6.26 -1.88
C GLU A 149 15.71 -5.31 -3.03
N LEU A 150 15.11 -4.12 -3.05
CA LEU A 150 15.35 -3.12 -4.09
C LEU A 150 16.78 -2.55 -4.01
N SER A 151 17.30 -2.33 -2.81
CA SER A 151 18.68 -1.85 -2.62
C SER A 151 19.75 -2.81 -3.14
N GLU A 152 19.46 -4.13 -3.14
CA GLU A 152 20.37 -5.16 -3.66
C GLU A 152 20.30 -5.28 -5.19
N ARG A 153 19.17 -4.90 -5.79
CA ARG A 153 18.89 -5.08 -7.22
C ARG A 153 19.07 -3.81 -8.06
N PHE A 154 18.90 -2.64 -7.46
CA PHE A 154 19.00 -1.35 -8.12
C PHE A 154 20.19 -0.56 -7.57
N SER A 155 21.27 -0.46 -8.35
CA SER A 155 22.53 0.14 -7.88
C SER A 155 22.41 1.62 -7.49
N ASP A 156 21.47 2.34 -8.11
CA ASP A 156 21.25 3.77 -7.83
C ASP A 156 20.28 4.01 -6.67
N TRP A 157 19.80 2.95 -5.99
CA TRP A 157 18.86 3.05 -4.86
C TRP A 157 19.34 4.01 -3.76
N GLN A 158 20.64 3.96 -3.45
CA GLN A 158 21.26 4.80 -2.41
C GLN A 158 21.34 6.29 -2.79
N ASN A 159 21.08 6.64 -4.06
CA ASN A 159 21.09 8.01 -4.54
C ASN A 159 19.68 8.64 -4.52
N LEU A 160 18.64 7.84 -4.26
CA LEU A 160 17.27 8.34 -4.17
C LEU A 160 17.07 9.11 -2.86
N ALA A 161 16.35 10.21 -2.94
CA ALA A 161 15.91 10.96 -1.76
C ALA A 161 14.88 10.14 -0.96
N PRO A 162 14.74 10.38 0.36
CA PRO A 162 13.79 9.67 1.20
C PRO A 162 12.34 9.68 0.68
N ALA A 163 11.88 10.81 0.14
CA ALA A 163 10.55 10.93 -0.47
C ALA A 163 10.41 10.11 -1.77
N GLU A 164 11.47 10.02 -2.57
CA GLU A 164 11.52 9.18 -3.78
C GLU A 164 11.46 7.70 -3.39
N ILE A 165 12.22 7.28 -2.37
CA ILE A 165 12.18 5.91 -1.85
C ILE A 165 10.79 5.57 -1.33
N ALA A 166 10.20 6.42 -0.47
CA ALA A 166 8.85 6.22 0.06
C ALA A 166 7.83 6.03 -1.08
N ARG A 167 7.96 6.80 -2.16
CA ARG A 167 7.09 6.71 -3.33
C ARG A 167 7.24 5.39 -4.08
N VAL A 168 8.46 4.91 -4.32
CA VAL A 168 8.68 3.59 -4.96
C VAL A 168 8.10 2.45 -4.11
N LEU A 169 8.32 2.50 -2.80
CA LEU A 169 7.82 1.47 -1.88
C LEU A 169 6.29 1.45 -1.81
N MET A 170 5.67 2.63 -1.70
CA MET A 170 4.21 2.78 -1.75
C MET A 170 3.64 2.23 -3.07
N SER A 171 4.28 2.56 -4.20
CA SER A 171 3.91 2.03 -5.51
C SER A 171 3.98 0.50 -5.58
N LEU A 172 4.97 -0.13 -4.94
CA LEU A 172 5.12 -1.58 -4.96
C LEU A 172 4.04 -2.32 -4.15
N ARG A 173 3.51 -1.72 -3.08
CA ARG A 173 2.45 -2.34 -2.24
C ARG A 173 1.19 -2.73 -3.01
N ILE A 174 1.03 -2.14 -4.17
CA ILE A 174 -0.09 -2.38 -5.08
C ILE A 174 -0.16 -3.82 -5.59
N PHE A 175 1.00 -4.49 -5.70
CA PHE A 175 1.10 -5.85 -6.22
C PHE A 175 0.92 -6.92 -5.12
N ILE A 176 0.62 -6.52 -3.89
CA ILE A 176 0.48 -7.44 -2.76
C ILE A 176 -0.89 -8.12 -2.81
N GLU A 177 -0.88 -9.43 -3.06
CA GLU A 177 -2.09 -10.26 -3.07
C GLU A 177 -2.33 -11.05 -1.77
N GLN A 178 -1.29 -11.15 -0.92
CA GLN A 178 -1.29 -11.89 0.35
C GLN A 178 -0.73 -10.99 1.43
N CYS A 179 -1.44 -10.91 2.56
CA CYS A 179 -1.15 -9.97 3.62
C CYS A 179 0.27 -10.17 4.18
N PRO A 180 1.10 -9.12 4.23
CA PRO A 180 2.43 -9.11 4.85
C PRO A 180 2.46 -9.42 6.34
N ASP A 181 1.33 -9.59 7.01
CA ASP A 181 1.22 -9.92 8.43
C ASP A 181 0.62 -11.33 8.64
N CYS A 182 -0.59 -11.58 8.13
CA CYS A 182 -1.31 -12.83 8.40
C CYS A 182 -1.39 -13.83 7.23
N ASP A 183 -0.79 -13.55 6.08
CA ASP A 183 -0.95 -14.30 4.80
C ASP A 183 -2.38 -14.34 4.22
N GLY A 184 -3.35 -13.71 4.87
CA GLY A 184 -4.72 -13.61 4.38
C GLY A 184 -4.81 -12.91 3.03
N PRO A 185 -5.86 -13.19 2.23
CA PRO A 185 -6.01 -12.58 0.92
C PRO A 185 -6.19 -11.06 1.04
N VAL A 186 -5.51 -10.32 0.17
CA VAL A 186 -5.67 -8.87 0.03
C VAL A 186 -6.61 -8.59 -1.13
N GLN A 187 -7.54 -7.65 -0.92
CA GLN A 187 -8.45 -7.15 -1.95
C GLN A 187 -8.43 -5.63 -2.00
N VAL A 188 -8.68 -5.11 -3.20
CA VAL A 188 -8.89 -3.69 -3.42
C VAL A 188 -10.38 -3.40 -3.32
N GLU A 189 -10.74 -2.44 -2.50
CA GLU A 189 -12.11 -2.00 -2.23
C GLU A 189 -12.24 -0.49 -2.50
N GLU A 190 -13.38 -0.06 -3.03
CA GLU A 190 -13.75 1.35 -3.08
C GLU A 190 -14.58 1.66 -1.81
N GLU A 191 -14.08 2.54 -0.95
CA GLU A 191 -14.78 3.00 0.26
C GLU A 191 -15.17 4.49 0.13
N VAL A 192 -16.18 4.94 0.86
CA VAL A 192 -16.50 6.37 1.00
C VAL A 192 -16.17 6.81 2.40
N VAL A 193 -15.21 7.73 2.54
CA VAL A 193 -14.83 8.29 3.83
C VAL A 193 -15.58 9.60 4.05
N GLU A 194 -16.41 9.62 5.09
CA GLU A 194 -17.11 10.82 5.55
C GLU A 194 -16.27 11.53 6.62
N SER A 195 -15.75 12.71 6.27
CA SER A 195 -15.32 13.71 7.25
C SER A 195 -16.51 14.58 7.67
N CYS A 196 -16.40 15.25 8.84
CA CYS A 196 -17.46 16.10 9.42
C CYS A 196 -18.09 17.13 8.45
N CYS A 197 -17.44 17.45 7.33
CA CYS A 197 -17.91 18.43 6.35
C CYS A 197 -17.84 17.97 4.88
N ARG A 198 -17.28 16.79 4.57
CA ARG A 198 -17.06 16.30 3.18
C ARG A 198 -16.99 14.78 3.12
N SER A 199 -17.57 14.18 2.09
CA SER A 199 -17.36 12.79 1.69
C SER A 199 -16.38 12.74 0.51
N HIS A 200 -15.43 11.82 0.54
CA HIS A 200 -14.58 11.51 -0.60
C HIS A 200 -14.51 10.00 -0.78
N ASP A 201 -14.49 9.56 -2.03
CA ASP A 201 -14.22 8.16 -2.35
C ASP A 201 -12.73 7.92 -2.10
N VAL A 202 -12.40 6.75 -1.56
CA VAL A 202 -11.04 6.26 -1.40
C VAL A 202 -10.96 4.86 -1.99
N VAL A 203 -9.81 4.52 -2.56
CA VAL A 203 -9.49 3.15 -2.92
C VAL A 203 -8.50 2.63 -1.92
N VAL A 204 -8.89 1.56 -1.25
CA VAL A 204 -8.13 0.92 -0.19
C VAL A 204 -7.78 -0.48 -0.65
N SER A 205 -6.53 -0.89 -0.41
CA SER A 205 -6.18 -2.31 -0.43
C SER A 205 -6.01 -2.81 0.99
N ALA A 206 -6.82 -3.79 1.37
CA ALA A 206 -6.86 -4.32 2.73
C ALA A 206 -6.89 -5.86 2.76
N CYS A 207 -6.30 -6.41 3.81
CA CYS A 207 -6.42 -7.83 4.12
C CYS A 207 -7.85 -8.16 4.57
N GLN A 208 -8.40 -9.25 4.08
CA GLN A 208 -9.76 -9.70 4.40
C GLN A 208 -9.86 -10.51 5.70
N ASP A 209 -8.73 -10.88 6.29
CA ASP A 209 -8.66 -11.71 7.50
C ASP A 209 -8.30 -10.89 8.74
N CYS A 210 -7.43 -9.88 8.62
CA CYS A 210 -6.98 -9.04 9.73
C CYS A 210 -7.22 -7.54 9.53
N ASP A 211 -7.90 -7.12 8.47
CA ASP A 211 -8.23 -5.72 8.15
C ASP A 211 -7.02 -4.79 7.94
N ALA A 212 -5.80 -5.31 7.90
CA ALA A 212 -4.59 -4.52 7.71
C ALA A 212 -4.61 -3.78 6.37
N ARG A 213 -4.58 -2.44 6.42
CA ARG A 213 -4.56 -1.56 5.25
C ARG A 213 -3.15 -1.46 4.66
N LEU A 214 -2.99 -1.77 3.39
CA LEU A 214 -1.71 -1.70 2.67
C LEU A 214 -1.53 -0.40 1.92
N PHE A 215 -2.55 0.12 1.25
CA PHE A 215 -2.53 1.47 0.72
C PHE A 215 -3.93 2.06 0.72
N GLU A 216 -4.02 3.39 0.74
CA GLU A 216 -5.24 4.17 0.66
C GLU A 216 -4.95 5.42 -0.16
N ILE A 217 -5.80 5.69 -1.14
CA ILE A 217 -5.68 6.84 -2.04
C ILE A 217 -7.05 7.43 -2.33
N GLU A 218 -7.16 8.76 -2.29
CA GLU A 218 -8.41 9.44 -2.62
C GLU A 218 -8.77 9.22 -4.10
N GLY A 219 -9.98 8.71 -4.33
CA GLY A 219 -10.55 8.54 -5.65
C GLY A 219 -11.16 9.85 -6.16
N MET A 220 -10.57 10.45 -7.19
CA MET A 220 -11.28 11.48 -7.96
C MET A 220 -12.29 10.84 -8.92
N ILE A 221 -13.59 11.00 -8.66
CA ILE A 221 -14.61 10.76 -9.68
C ILE A 221 -14.46 11.83 -10.77
N SER A 222 -14.02 11.44 -11.96
CA SER A 222 -14.33 12.24 -13.16
C SER A 222 -15.84 12.21 -13.34
N SER A 223 -16.50 13.32 -13.03
CA SER A 223 -17.84 13.61 -13.53
C SER A 223 -17.83 13.71 -15.06
#